data_AF-A0A0Q3X8F2-F1
#
_entry.id   AF-A0A0Q3X8F2-F1
#
_cell.length_a   1.000
_cell.length_b   1.000
_cell.length_c   1.000
_cell.angle_alpha   90.00
_cell.angle_beta   90.00
_cell.angle_gamma   90.00
#
_symmetry.space_group_name_H-M   'P 1'
#
loop_
_entity.id
_entity.type
_entity.pdbx_description
1 polymer ?
#
loop_
_entity_poly.entity_id
_entity_poly.type
_entity_poly.pdbx_seq_one_letter_code
_entity_poly.pdbx_strand_id
1 'polypeptide(L)'
;MAASGCSQARPWRSYFDLIVVDTRKPLFFAEGTVLRQVNTATGKLRIGTYTGPLQHCAVYSGGSSDVVCDLLGVKGKEILYMGDHIFGDILKSKKRQGWRTFLVVPELARELQVWTEKSELFEELRSLDLFLAELYQ
;
A
#
# COMPACT_ATOMS: atom_id res chain seq x y z
N MET A 1 -42.34 20.49 -7.23
CA MET A 1 -41.05 20.90 -7.84
C MET A 1 -39.94 20.29 -7.00
N ALA A 2 -39.25 19.29 -7.54
CA ALA A 2 -38.20 18.56 -6.85
C ALA A 2 -36.92 19.42 -6.77
N ALA A 3 -36.39 19.63 -5.56
CA ALA A 3 -35.00 20.02 -5.40
C ALA A 3 -34.16 18.75 -5.51
N SER A 4 -33.61 18.51 -6.70
CA SER A 4 -32.63 17.47 -6.97
C SER A 4 -31.37 17.75 -6.13
N GLY A 5 -31.20 16.99 -5.04
CA GLY A 5 -29.99 16.99 -4.23
C GLY A 5 -28.83 16.38 -5.01
N CYS A 6 -28.12 17.21 -5.78
CA CYS A 6 -26.87 16.81 -6.40
C CYS A 6 -25.82 16.73 -5.28
N SER A 7 -25.45 15.52 -4.86
CA SER A 7 -24.34 15.31 -3.92
C SER A 7 -23.08 15.89 -4.57
N GLN A 8 -22.61 17.05 -4.09
CA GLN A 8 -21.40 17.67 -4.65
C GLN A 8 -20.23 16.68 -4.53
N ALA A 9 -19.62 16.36 -5.68
CA ALA A 9 -18.47 15.47 -5.71
C ALA A 9 -17.32 16.07 -4.91
N ARG A 10 -16.92 15.37 -3.83
CA ARG A 10 -15.78 15.77 -3.02
C ARG A 10 -14.47 15.57 -3.80
N PRO A 11 -13.53 16.54 -3.79
CA PRO A 11 -12.21 16.35 -4.37
C PRO A 11 -11.50 15.15 -3.72
N TRP A 12 -10.82 14.30 -4.51
CA TRP A 12 -10.18 13.09 -4.00
C TRP A 12 -9.15 13.35 -2.89
N ARG A 13 -8.50 14.52 -2.92
CA ARG A 13 -7.52 14.93 -1.90
C ARG A 13 -8.12 15.08 -0.51
N SER A 14 -9.43 15.36 -0.42
CA SER A 14 -10.13 15.52 0.87
C SER A 14 -10.32 14.21 1.64
N TYR A 15 -10.07 13.05 1.02
CA TYR A 15 -10.11 11.75 1.68
C TYR A 15 -8.79 11.38 2.38
N PHE A 16 -7.75 12.22 2.24
CA PHE A 16 -6.41 11.91 2.74
C PHE A 16 -5.89 13.03 3.64
N ASP A 17 -5.48 12.67 4.86
CA ASP A 17 -4.83 13.60 5.79
C ASP A 17 -3.41 13.96 5.33
N LEU A 18 -2.75 13.02 4.65
CA LEU A 18 -1.41 13.18 4.09
C LEU A 18 -1.36 12.53 2.70
N ILE A 19 -0.79 13.26 1.73
CA ILE A 19 -0.60 12.76 0.36
C ILE A 19 0.88 12.85 0.02
N VAL A 20 1.49 11.71 -0.29
CA VAL A 20 2.90 11.63 -0.71
C VAL A 20 3.00 10.90 -2.04
N VAL A 21 3.66 11.52 -3.01
CA VAL A 21 3.95 10.96 -4.35
C VAL A 21 5.45 10.71 -4.50
N ASP A 22 5.84 10.05 -5.60
CA ASP A 22 7.26 9.80 -5.94
C ASP A 22 8.08 9.15 -4.81
N THR A 23 7.46 8.25 -4.04
CA THR A 23 8.07 7.64 -2.85
C THR A 23 9.26 6.73 -3.15
N ARG A 24 9.42 6.28 -4.41
CA ARG A 24 10.54 5.41 -4.86
C ARG A 24 10.71 4.16 -4.00
N LYS A 25 9.62 3.45 -3.71
CA LYS A 25 9.67 2.15 -3.02
C LYS A 25 10.59 1.18 -3.78
N PRO A 26 11.43 0.39 -3.08
CA PRO A 26 11.47 0.18 -1.63
C PRO A 26 12.33 1.18 -0.84
N LEU A 27 13.01 2.12 -1.50
CA LEU A 27 13.91 3.10 -0.85
C LEU A 27 13.18 3.92 0.22
N PHE A 28 11.89 4.20 0.00
CA PHE A 28 11.00 4.86 0.95
C PHE A 28 11.06 4.30 2.37
N PHE A 29 11.13 2.97 2.51
CA PHE A 29 11.13 2.28 3.80
C PHE A 29 12.52 2.18 4.44
N ALA A 30 13.55 2.76 3.80
CA ALA A 30 14.93 2.82 4.24
C ALA A 30 15.34 4.29 4.43
N GLU A 31 16.45 4.75 3.84
CA GLU A 31 16.88 6.15 3.91
C GLU A 31 15.93 7.15 3.22
N GLY A 32 15.08 6.68 2.30
CA GLY A 32 14.18 7.52 1.53
C GLY A 32 14.89 8.55 0.65
N THR A 33 14.21 9.67 0.40
CA THR A 33 14.73 10.81 -0.35
C THR A 33 14.34 12.12 0.33
N VAL A 34 14.87 13.24 -0.15
CA VAL A 34 14.49 14.58 0.34
C VAL A 34 12.98 14.80 0.17
N LEU A 35 12.28 15.13 1.26
CA LEU A 35 10.88 15.52 1.21
C LEU A 35 10.74 16.91 0.57
N ARG A 36 9.89 17.01 -0.44
CA ARG A 36 9.54 18.27 -1.12
C ARG A 36 8.03 18.48 -1.15
N GLN A 37 7.60 19.72 -1.33
CA GLN A 37 6.19 20.05 -1.52
C GLN A 37 5.87 20.25 -3.00
N VAL A 38 4.75 19.69 -3.46
CA VAL A 38 4.27 19.83 -4.83
C VAL A 38 3.42 21.10 -4.95
N ASN A 39 3.69 21.92 -5.96
CA ASN A 39 2.74 22.95 -6.38
C ASN A 39 1.62 22.29 -7.19
N THR A 40 0.45 22.11 -6.57
CA THR A 40 -0.66 21.37 -7.21
C THR A 40 -1.30 22.10 -8.39
N ALA A 41 -1.03 23.39 -8.59
CA ALA A 41 -1.51 24.13 -9.76
C ALA A 41 -0.63 23.89 -10.99
N THR A 42 0.68 23.68 -10.80
CA THR A 42 1.65 23.50 -11.90
C THR A 42 2.19 22.08 -12.04
N GLY A 43 1.97 21.23 -11.03
CA GLY A 43 2.55 19.88 -10.94
C GLY A 43 4.05 19.86 -10.61
N LYS A 44 4.70 21.02 -10.46
CA LYS A 44 6.15 21.11 -10.21
C LYS A 44 6.47 21.05 -8.72
N LEU A 45 7.65 20.54 -8.40
CA LEU A 45 8.18 20.57 -7.04
C LEU A 45 8.59 22.00 -6.67
N ARG A 46 8.23 22.43 -5.46
CA ARG A 46 8.78 23.64 -4.86
C ARG A 46 10.27 23.44 -4.59
N ILE A 47 11.04 24.51 -4.73
CA ILE A 47 12.50 24.50 -4.52
C ILE A 47 12.77 24.37 -3.02
N GLY A 48 13.73 23.51 -2.67
CA GLY A 48 14.16 23.28 -1.30
C GLY A 48 13.53 22.06 -0.63
N THR A 49 14.06 21.73 0.54
CA THR A 49 13.53 20.68 1.42
C THR A 49 12.36 21.23 2.22
N TYR A 50 11.28 20.48 2.31
CA TYR A 50 10.15 20.86 3.16
C TYR A 50 10.44 20.54 4.63
N THR A 51 10.35 21.54 5.50
CA THR A 51 10.58 21.43 6.95
C THR A 51 9.39 21.93 7.79
N GLY A 52 8.25 22.19 7.16
CA GLY A 52 7.05 22.73 7.82
C GLY A 52 6.17 21.65 8.48
N PRO A 53 5.15 22.06 9.25
CA PRO A 53 4.15 21.14 9.80
C PRO A 53 3.22 20.60 8.71
N LEU A 54 2.53 19.49 8.97
CA LEU A 54 1.53 18.93 8.06
C LEU A 54 0.47 19.98 7.66
N GLN A 55 0.26 20.17 6.36
CA GLN A 55 -0.74 21.09 5.82
C GLN A 55 -1.89 20.33 5.19
N HIS A 56 -3.12 20.67 5.56
CA HIS A 56 -4.32 20.05 4.99
C HIS A 56 -4.35 20.21 3.46
N CYS A 57 -4.68 19.12 2.75
CA CYS A 57 -4.70 19.04 1.29
C CYS A 57 -3.36 19.33 0.57
N ALA A 58 -2.24 19.44 1.29
CA ALA A 58 -0.93 19.54 0.67
C ALA A 58 -0.49 18.20 0.07
N VAL A 59 0.30 18.28 -0.99
CA VAL A 59 0.89 17.11 -1.64
C VAL A 59 2.39 17.19 -1.49
N TYR A 60 2.98 16.11 -1.01
CA TYR A 60 4.42 15.95 -0.81
C TYR A 60 5.00 14.99 -1.83
N SER A 61 6.29 15.09 -2.10
CA SER A 61 7.02 14.22 -3.03
C SER A 61 8.30 13.71 -2.37
N GLY A 62 8.58 12.42 -2.53
CA GLY A 62 9.75 11.76 -1.95
C GLY A 62 9.57 11.44 -0.46
N GLY A 63 10.54 11.81 0.36
CA GLY A 63 10.56 11.51 1.79
C GLY A 63 10.92 10.06 2.12
N SER A 64 10.68 9.69 3.38
CA SER A 64 10.84 8.34 3.91
C SER A 64 9.62 7.96 4.76
N SER A 65 9.50 6.69 5.10
CA SER A 65 8.47 6.20 6.03
C SER A 65 8.56 6.85 7.40
N ASP A 66 9.77 7.19 7.87
CA ASP A 66 10.00 7.83 9.17
C ASP A 66 9.41 9.23 9.17
N VAL A 67 9.67 10.00 8.10
CA VAL A 67 9.09 11.34 7.92
C VAL A 67 7.56 11.30 7.89
N VAL A 68 6.97 10.26 7.30
CA VAL A 68 5.51 10.07 7.31
C VAL A 68 4.99 9.77 8.70
N CYS A 69 5.66 8.89 9.46
CA CYS A 69 5.32 8.61 10.85
C CYS A 69 5.37 9.89 11.70
N ASP A 70 6.42 10.70 11.52
CA ASP A 70 6.62 11.95 12.26
C ASP A 70 5.54 12.99 11.92
N LEU A 71 5.21 13.16 10.63
CA LEU A 71 4.18 14.10 10.19
C LEU A 71 2.77 13.72 10.69
N LEU A 72 2.49 12.42 10.78
CA LEU A 72 1.21 11.91 11.27
C LEU A 72 1.17 11.74 12.80
N GLY A 73 2.33 11.76 13.46
CA GLY A 73 2.44 11.52 14.91
C GLY A 73 2.09 10.10 15.32
N VAL A 74 2.35 9.10 14.47
CA VAL A 74 1.98 7.68 14.69
C VAL A 74 3.20 6.78 14.65
N LYS A 75 3.15 5.63 15.33
CA LYS A 75 4.19 4.60 15.29
C LYS A 75 3.86 3.51 14.29
N GLY A 76 4.88 2.77 13.86
CA GLY A 76 4.73 1.76 12.81
C GLY A 76 3.61 0.74 13.03
N LYS A 77 3.43 0.21 14.25
CA LYS A 77 2.36 -0.77 14.55
C LYS A 77 0.94 -0.20 14.41
N GLU A 78 0.79 1.12 14.48
CA GLU A 78 -0.50 1.80 14.35
C GLU A 78 -0.91 1.91 12.87
N ILE A 79 0.06 1.89 11.96
CA ILE A 79 -0.15 1.97 10.51
C ILE A 79 -0.55 0.60 9.94
N LEU A 80 -1.65 0.58 9.16
CA LEU A 80 -1.99 -0.50 8.24
C LEU A 80 -1.70 -0.02 6.81
N TYR A 81 -0.65 -0.58 6.20
CA TYR A 81 -0.23 -0.22 4.85
C TYR A 81 -0.76 -1.22 3.83
N MET A 82 -1.48 -0.71 2.84
CA MET A 82 -2.13 -1.49 1.79
C MET A 82 -1.39 -1.31 0.47
N GLY A 83 -1.10 -2.42 -0.20
CA GLY A 83 -0.45 -2.40 -1.51
C GLY A 83 -0.49 -3.76 -2.19
N ASP A 84 -0.13 -3.79 -3.46
CA ASP A 84 -0.11 -4.97 -4.34
C ASP A 84 1.31 -5.51 -4.56
N HIS A 85 2.34 -4.68 -4.38
CA HIS A 85 3.71 -5.11 -4.61
C HIS A 85 4.26 -5.86 -3.38
N ILE A 86 4.20 -7.20 -3.39
CA ILE A 86 4.64 -8.05 -2.26
C ILE A 86 6.03 -7.69 -1.70
N PHE A 87 7.01 -7.40 -2.56
CA PHE A 87 8.35 -7.00 -2.11
C PHE A 87 8.43 -5.53 -1.68
N GLY A 88 8.05 -4.61 -2.55
CA GLY A 88 8.19 -3.17 -2.36
C GLY A 88 7.30 -2.62 -1.26
N ASP A 89 6.09 -3.14 -1.11
CA ASP A 89 5.08 -2.67 -0.17
C ASP A 89 5.04 -3.49 1.12
N ILE A 90 4.96 -4.81 1.02
CA ILE A 90 4.64 -5.66 2.17
C ILE A 90 5.90 -6.05 2.94
N LEU A 91 6.86 -6.71 2.27
CA LEU A 91 8.05 -7.24 2.95
C LEU A 91 8.92 -6.13 3.56
N LYS A 92 9.07 -5.00 2.86
CA LYS A 92 9.94 -3.91 3.31
C LYS A 92 9.33 -3.09 4.44
N SER A 93 8.03 -2.76 4.36
CA SER A 93 7.33 -2.05 5.45
C SER A 93 7.27 -2.89 6.73
N LYS A 94 7.00 -4.20 6.62
CA LYS A 94 6.96 -5.11 7.77
C LYS A 94 8.35 -5.27 8.41
N LYS A 95 9.38 -5.55 7.62
CA LYS A 95 10.73 -5.86 8.15
C LYS A 95 11.46 -4.64 8.69
N ARG A 96 11.34 -3.48 8.04
CA ARG A 96 12.08 -2.26 8.43
C ARG A 96 11.33 -1.40 9.43
N GLN A 97 10.01 -1.31 9.30
CA GLN A 97 9.20 -0.34 10.04
C GLN A 97 8.18 -0.98 11.00
N GLY A 98 8.00 -2.31 10.94
CA GLY A 98 7.04 -3.01 11.79
C GLY A 98 5.59 -2.62 11.49
N TRP A 99 5.31 -2.16 10.28
CA TRP A 99 3.95 -1.80 9.85
C TRP A 99 3.08 -3.03 9.75
N ARG A 100 1.78 -2.88 10.08
CA ARG A 100 0.79 -3.89 9.70
C ARG A 100 0.56 -3.76 8.19
N THR A 101 0.36 -4.89 7.53
CA THR A 101 0.33 -4.93 6.06
C THR A 101 -0.93 -5.60 5.55
N PHE A 102 -1.55 -5.02 4.53
CA PHE A 102 -2.64 -5.59 3.77
C PHE A 102 -2.17 -5.78 2.33
N LEU A 103 -2.06 -7.03 1.87
CA LEU A 103 -1.71 -7.31 0.48
C LEU A 103 -2.98 -7.40 -0.36
N VAL A 104 -3.07 -6.58 -1.40
CA VAL A 104 -4.11 -6.66 -2.41
C VAL A 104 -3.63 -7.60 -3.51
N VAL A 105 -4.37 -8.68 -3.76
CA VAL A 105 -4.07 -9.65 -4.84
C VAL A 105 -5.29 -9.73 -5.76
N PRO A 106 -5.35 -8.91 -6.83
CA PRO A 106 -6.49 -8.90 -7.74
C PRO A 106 -6.79 -10.26 -8.38
N GLU A 107 -5.74 -11.03 -8.69
CA GLU A 107 -5.82 -12.34 -9.33
C GLU A 107 -6.48 -13.40 -8.44
N LEU A 108 -6.42 -13.22 -7.12
CA LEU A 108 -6.94 -14.17 -6.14
C LEU A 108 -8.43 -14.44 -6.32
N ALA A 109 -9.21 -13.47 -6.81
CA ALA A 109 -10.62 -13.68 -7.11
C ALA A 109 -10.83 -14.80 -8.15
N ARG A 110 -10.01 -14.83 -9.20
CA ARG A 110 -10.04 -15.88 -10.22
C ARG A 110 -9.42 -17.18 -9.71
N GLU A 111 -8.32 -17.09 -8.96
CA GLU A 111 -7.67 -18.28 -8.40
C GLU A 111 -8.60 -19.05 -7.46
N LEU A 112 -9.37 -18.36 -6.61
CA LEU A 112 -10.36 -18.99 -5.72
C LEU A 112 -11.46 -19.71 -6.49
N GLN A 113 -11.92 -19.14 -7.61
CA GLN A 113 -12.90 -19.79 -8.47
C GLN A 113 -12.33 -21.09 -9.05
N VAL A 114 -11.15 -21.03 -9.67
CA VAL A 114 -10.52 -22.21 -10.29
C VAL A 114 -10.17 -23.27 -9.23
N TRP A 115 -9.67 -22.84 -8.08
CA TRP A 115 -9.37 -23.72 -6.94
C TRP A 115 -10.61 -24.51 -6.50
N THR A 116 -11.76 -23.84 -6.42
CA THR A 116 -13.02 -24.47 -6.03
C THR A 116 -13.53 -25.41 -7.12
N GLU A 117 -13.48 -25.00 -8.39
CA GLU A 117 -13.95 -25.80 -9.53
C GLU A 117 -13.09 -27.04 -9.81
N LYS A 118 -11.80 -27.00 -9.46
CA LYS A 118 -10.81 -28.05 -9.76
C LYS A 118 -10.25 -28.74 -8.52
N SER A 119 -10.94 -28.62 -7.39
CA SER A 119 -10.48 -29.17 -6.10
C SER A 119 -10.23 -30.68 -6.14
N GLU A 120 -11.00 -31.42 -6.95
CA GLU A 120 -10.86 -32.88 -7.10
C GLU A 120 -9.47 -33.29 -7.59
N LEU A 121 -8.87 -32.54 -8.52
CA LEU A 121 -7.52 -32.81 -9.02
C LEU A 121 -6.45 -32.58 -7.95
N PHE A 122 -6.67 -31.59 -7.08
CA PHE A 122 -5.76 -31.32 -5.97
C PHE A 122 -5.83 -32.43 -4.90
N GLU A 123 -7.03 -32.95 -4.65
CA GLU A 123 -7.21 -34.09 -3.74
C GLU A 123 -6.58 -35.38 -4.28
N GLU A 124 -6.71 -35.64 -5.59
CA GLU A 124 -6.03 -36.76 -6.24
C GLU A 124 -4.50 -36.64 -6.12
N LEU A 125 -3.94 -35.46 -6.41
CA LEU A 125 -2.51 -35.20 -6.25
C LEU A 125 -2.06 -35.46 -4.81
N ARG A 126 -2.83 -35.00 -3.82
CA ARG A 126 -2.53 -35.23 -2.41
C ARG A 126 -2.56 -36.73 -2.05
N SER A 127 -3.49 -37.49 -2.61
CA SER A 127 -3.55 -38.94 -2.40
C SER A 127 -2.33 -39.65 -2.99
N LEU A 128 -1.87 -39.23 -4.16
CA LEU A 128 -0.67 -39.79 -4.80
C LEU A 128 0.60 -39.47 -4.02
N ASP A 129 0.73 -38.26 -3.46
CA ASP A 129 1.85 -37.87 -2.61
C ASP A 129 1.95 -38.77 -1.35
N LEU A 130 0.80 -39.11 -0.74
CA LEU A 130 0.75 -40.02 0.41
C LEU A 130 1.16 -41.44 0.03
N PHE A 131 0.63 -41.95 -1.08
CA PHE A 131 0.98 -43.29 -1.57
C PHE A 131 2.48 -43.41 -1.89
N LEU A 132 3.06 -42.37 -2.48
CA LEU A 132 4.49 -42.31 -2.76
C LEU A 132 5.31 -42.34 -1.47
N ALA A 133 4.89 -41.60 -0.44
CA ALA A 133 5.57 -41.61 0.86
C ALA A 133 5.55 -43.00 1.53
N GLU A 134 4.47 -43.77 1.39
CA GLU A 134 4.37 -45.15 1.91
C GLU A 134 5.28 -46.13 1.17
N LEU A 135 5.46 -45.95 -0.14
CA LEU A 135 6.33 -46.81 -0.96
C LEU A 135 7.83 -46.61 -0.71
N TYR A 136 8.23 -45.43 -0.24
CA TYR A 136 9.63 -45.07 0.03
C TYR A 136 9.99 -45.10 1.53
N GLN A 137 9.13 -45.66 2.39
CA GLN A 137 9.48 -46.10 3.75
C GLN A 137 10.13 -47.48 3.74
#